data_AF-A0A6P6TUW2-F1
#
_entry.id   AF-A0A6P6TUW2-F1
#
_cell.length_a   1.000
_cell.length_b   1.000
_cell.length_c   1.000
_cell.angle_alpha   90.00
_cell.angle_beta   90.00
_cell.angle_gamma   90.00
#
_symmetry.space_group_name_H-M   'P 1'
#
loop_
_entity.id
_entity.type
_entity.pdbx_description
1 polymer ?
#
loop_
_entity_poly.entity_id
_entity_poly.type
_entity_poly.pdbx_seq_one_letter_code
_entity_poly.pdbx_strand_id
1 'polypeptide(L)'
;MDRNLVKLSRNSILQEETPHEVYSEDEEGKTIIWHLPRNNFTIMVLWSQFLVSASEIVVNGTQTGSFHLHLDKVDESWVQKLPALDYAVISTANWFFRSNYVYEGGHFLGCIYCPDPNVTHLGPDIVIQGAIRLALKSINDCNNCSRIVTLLRTFSPPQFENGTWNMGGTCMRTRPFAPEEINNSGLDLVYRNAQLAEIDNARKLGEEKGRAFDVIDVTEAMPMRPDGHPGLHWDNRWNKGLSDCIHWCLPGPVDTWNEFLLELLRRHSSFPLSSRRHASEDVKNQYSNNERVLNSNKVTNGFNGLLRLSRS
;
A
#
# COMPACT_ATOMS: atom_id res chain seq x y z
N MET A 1 -4.81 5.98 2.60
CA MET A 1 -5.41 4.66 2.86
C MET A 1 -6.32 4.26 1.72
N ASP A 2 -6.27 3.00 1.32
CA ASP A 2 -6.96 2.47 0.14
C ASP A 2 -8.44 2.15 0.41
N ARG A 3 -9.36 2.95 -0.14
CA ARG A 3 -10.80 2.72 -0.02
C ARG A 3 -11.25 1.42 -0.69
N ASN A 4 -10.56 0.91 -1.72
CA ASN A 4 -10.86 -0.39 -2.33
C ASN A 4 -10.51 -1.54 -1.37
N LEU A 5 -9.30 -1.56 -0.80
CA LEU A 5 -8.89 -2.59 0.16
C LEU A 5 -9.80 -2.65 1.39
N VAL A 6 -10.28 -1.50 1.84
CA VAL A 6 -11.24 -1.39 2.95
C VAL A 6 -12.60 -1.98 2.58
N LYS A 7 -13.17 -1.58 1.43
CA LYS A 7 -14.46 -2.10 0.97
C LYS A 7 -14.40 -3.62 0.75
N LEU A 8 -13.29 -4.10 0.21
CA LEU A 8 -12.97 -5.53 0.08
C LEU A 8 -12.97 -6.26 1.41
N SER A 9 -12.17 -5.77 2.36
CA SER A 9 -12.08 -6.34 3.71
C SER A 9 -13.46 -6.36 4.35
N ARG A 10 -14.21 -5.25 4.30
CA ARG A 10 -15.59 -5.18 4.81
C ARG A 10 -16.50 -6.22 4.15
N ASN A 11 -16.48 -6.35 2.83
CA ASN A 11 -17.32 -7.33 2.12
C ASN A 11 -16.97 -8.77 2.51
N SER A 12 -15.68 -9.08 2.64
CA SER A 12 -15.21 -10.42 3.07
C SER A 12 -15.66 -10.71 4.50
N ILE A 13 -15.59 -9.71 5.37
CA ILE A 13 -15.94 -9.83 6.79
C ILE A 13 -17.45 -9.92 7.00
N LEU A 14 -18.24 -9.19 6.20
CA LEU A 14 -19.70 -9.29 6.19
C LEU A 14 -20.22 -10.70 5.87
N GLN A 15 -19.39 -11.56 5.24
CA GLN A 15 -19.74 -12.97 5.03
C GLN A 15 -19.67 -13.80 6.33
N GLU A 16 -18.88 -13.39 7.31
CA GLU A 16 -18.63 -14.11 8.57
C GLU A 16 -19.47 -13.55 9.73
N GLU A 17 -19.51 -12.21 9.85
CA GLU A 17 -20.20 -11.51 10.92
C GLU A 17 -20.60 -10.10 10.45
N THR A 18 -21.79 -9.63 10.86
CA THR A 18 -22.17 -8.23 10.65
C THR A 18 -21.38 -7.34 11.61
N PRO A 19 -20.45 -6.50 11.12
CA PRO A 19 -19.71 -5.59 11.97
C PRO A 19 -20.62 -4.52 12.54
N HIS A 20 -20.41 -4.16 13.81
CA HIS A 20 -21.07 -3.04 14.45
C HIS A 20 -20.23 -1.79 14.20
N GLU A 21 -20.80 -0.77 13.54
CA GLU A 21 -20.13 0.51 13.43
C GLU A 21 -20.16 1.23 14.78
N VAL A 22 -18.97 1.46 15.34
CA VAL A 22 -18.81 2.07 16.66
C VAL A 22 -18.53 3.56 16.55
N TYR A 23 -17.96 4.00 15.43
CA TYR A 23 -17.60 5.40 15.19
C TYR A 23 -17.49 5.71 13.70
N SER A 24 -18.00 6.87 13.31
CA SER A 24 -17.76 7.53 12.03
C SER A 24 -17.57 9.03 12.26
N GLU A 25 -16.47 9.60 11.74
CA GLU A 25 -16.09 11.00 11.99
C GLU A 25 -16.92 12.01 11.19
N ASP A 26 -17.26 11.69 9.94
CA ASP A 26 -18.08 12.53 9.06
C ASP A 26 -18.80 11.70 7.97
N GLU A 27 -19.68 12.34 7.18
CA GLU A 27 -20.34 11.70 6.02
C GLU A 27 -19.35 11.26 4.93
N GLU A 28 -18.14 11.84 4.92
CA GLU A 28 -17.06 11.52 3.99
C GLU A 28 -16.24 10.28 4.42
N GLY A 29 -16.48 9.81 5.65
CA GLY A 29 -15.91 8.61 6.24
C GLY A 29 -14.41 8.71 6.48
N LYS A 30 -13.91 9.87 6.95
CA LYS A 30 -12.47 10.07 7.19
C LYS A 30 -11.90 9.08 8.18
N THR A 31 -12.64 8.78 9.23
CA THR A 31 -12.34 7.68 10.13
C THR A 31 -13.57 6.82 10.34
N ILE A 32 -13.46 5.51 10.12
CA ILE A 32 -14.55 4.55 10.38
C ILE A 32 -14.00 3.41 11.25
N ILE A 33 -14.73 3.06 12.30
CA ILE A 33 -14.38 1.95 13.19
C ILE A 33 -15.52 0.94 13.24
N TRP A 34 -15.19 -0.30 12.86
CA TRP A 34 -16.07 -1.44 12.99
C TRP A 34 -15.58 -2.38 14.07
N HIS A 35 -16.50 -2.87 14.89
CA HIS A 35 -16.24 -3.87 15.90
C HIS A 35 -16.97 -5.18 15.58
N LEU A 36 -16.24 -6.28 15.71
CA LEU A 36 -16.69 -7.64 15.51
C LEU A 36 -16.72 -8.36 16.85
N PRO A 37 -17.90 -8.43 17.50
CA PRO A 37 -18.00 -8.87 18.89
C PRO A 37 -17.64 -10.35 19.09
N ARG A 38 -17.91 -11.24 18.13
CA ARG A 38 -17.59 -12.68 18.31
C ARG A 38 -16.12 -12.96 18.56
N ASN A 39 -15.25 -12.19 17.91
CA ASN A 39 -13.80 -12.36 17.99
C ASN A 39 -13.11 -11.23 18.76
N ASN A 40 -13.89 -10.29 19.32
CA ASN A 40 -13.39 -9.04 19.90
C ASN A 40 -12.37 -8.34 18.99
N PHE A 41 -12.69 -8.28 17.69
CA PHE A 41 -11.80 -7.76 16.65
C PHE A 41 -12.30 -6.39 16.20
N THR A 42 -11.36 -5.48 15.93
CA THR A 42 -11.70 -4.11 15.52
C THR A 42 -10.99 -3.78 14.22
N ILE A 43 -11.71 -3.18 13.29
CA ILE A 43 -11.19 -2.69 12.02
C ILE A 43 -11.33 -1.19 12.02
N MET A 44 -10.20 -0.53 11.84
CA MET A 44 -10.14 0.93 11.75
C MET A 44 -9.72 1.33 10.34
N VAL A 45 -10.45 2.27 9.77
CA VAL A 45 -10.15 2.90 8.48
C VAL A 45 -9.81 4.35 8.76
N LEU A 46 -8.65 4.78 8.30
CA LEU A 46 -8.11 6.12 8.49
C LEU A 46 -7.77 6.74 7.15
N TRP A 47 -8.46 7.80 6.76
CA TRP A 47 -8.21 8.49 5.51
C TRP A 47 -7.05 9.49 5.65
N SER A 48 -5.90 9.10 5.11
CA SER A 48 -4.80 10.01 4.82
C SER A 48 -4.38 9.87 3.35
N GLN A 49 -4.31 10.99 2.64
CA GLN A 49 -3.96 11.04 1.22
C GLN A 49 -2.46 10.79 1.01
N PHE A 50 -1.61 11.42 1.82
CA PHE A 50 -0.16 11.44 1.66
C PHE A 50 0.62 10.80 2.81
N LEU A 51 -0.04 10.40 3.91
CA LEU A 51 0.56 9.97 5.21
C LEU A 51 1.32 11.08 5.96
N VAL A 52 1.75 12.11 5.26
CA VAL A 52 2.34 13.33 5.81
C VAL A 52 1.34 14.49 5.77
N SER A 53 1.64 15.55 6.52
CA SER A 53 0.83 16.76 6.57
C SER A 53 0.72 17.37 5.18
N ALA A 54 -0.52 17.56 4.74
CA ALA A 54 -0.86 18.17 3.47
C ALA A 54 -2.05 19.11 3.63
N SER A 55 -2.01 20.24 2.93
CA SER A 55 -3.12 21.19 2.86
C SER A 55 -3.43 21.54 1.41
N GLU A 56 -4.72 21.51 1.07
CA GLU A 56 -5.16 21.85 -0.28
C GLU A 56 -5.04 23.37 -0.51
N ILE A 57 -4.53 23.74 -1.67
CA ILE A 57 -4.44 25.13 -2.11
C ILE A 57 -5.83 25.58 -2.53
N VAL A 58 -6.31 26.66 -1.91
CA VAL A 58 -7.61 27.26 -2.17
C VAL A 58 -7.41 28.65 -2.75
N VAL A 59 -8.00 28.92 -3.91
CA VAL A 59 -7.95 30.22 -4.59
C VAL A 59 -9.37 30.75 -4.71
N ASN A 60 -9.62 31.93 -4.16
CA ASN A 60 -10.95 32.57 -4.16
C ASN A 60 -12.06 31.65 -3.63
N GLY A 61 -11.77 30.86 -2.59
CA GLY A 61 -12.70 29.90 -1.99
C GLY A 61 -12.90 28.61 -2.79
N THR A 62 -12.20 28.43 -3.91
CA THR A 62 -12.27 27.21 -4.73
C THR A 62 -11.04 26.33 -4.51
N GLN A 63 -11.28 25.05 -4.22
CA GLN A 63 -10.25 24.02 -4.15
C GLN A 63 -9.60 23.82 -5.52
N THR A 64 -8.26 23.87 -5.56
CA THR A 64 -7.51 23.77 -6.83
C THR A 64 -7.13 22.34 -7.19
N GLY A 65 -7.23 21.39 -6.26
CA GLY A 65 -6.64 20.06 -6.41
C GLY A 65 -5.11 20.05 -6.39
N SER A 66 -4.47 21.16 -6.00
CA SER A 66 -3.03 21.25 -5.74
C SER A 66 -2.79 21.32 -4.23
N PHE A 67 -1.66 20.83 -3.74
CA PHE A 67 -1.43 20.71 -2.30
C PHE A 67 -0.07 21.29 -1.87
N HIS A 68 -0.01 21.86 -0.68
CA HIS A 68 1.24 22.01 0.07
C HIS A 68 1.51 20.72 0.83
N LEU A 69 2.69 20.14 0.64
CA LEU A 69 3.10 18.85 1.23
C LEU A 69 4.33 19.04 2.11
N HIS A 70 4.28 18.58 3.36
CA HIS A 70 5.38 18.72 4.32
C HIS A 70 6.04 17.37 4.61
N LEU A 71 7.26 17.15 4.11
CA LEU A 71 7.98 15.86 4.26
C LEU A 71 8.65 15.68 5.63
N ASP A 72 8.57 16.69 6.51
CA ASP A 72 9.04 16.68 7.89
C ASP A 72 7.92 16.54 8.93
N LYS A 73 6.65 16.58 8.50
CA LYS A 73 5.48 16.55 9.40
C LYS A 73 4.55 15.42 9.02
N VAL A 74 4.27 14.53 9.96
CA VAL A 74 3.28 13.46 9.76
C VAL A 74 1.85 14.00 9.82
N ASP A 75 0.94 13.29 9.17
CA ASP A 75 -0.50 13.54 9.32
C ASP A 75 -0.96 13.02 10.69
N GLU A 76 -1.38 13.95 11.56
CA GLU A 76 -1.76 13.65 12.94
C GLU A 76 -2.99 12.72 13.03
N SER A 77 -3.84 12.69 11.99
CA SER A 77 -5.08 11.92 11.99
C SER A 77 -4.86 10.43 12.25
N TRP A 78 -3.78 9.85 11.70
CA TRP A 78 -3.44 8.44 11.87
C TRP A 78 -2.39 8.19 12.94
N VAL A 79 -1.43 9.10 13.12
CA VAL A 79 -0.32 8.91 14.08
C VAL A 79 -0.84 8.76 15.50
N GLN A 80 -1.84 9.55 15.88
CA GLN A 80 -2.46 9.48 17.20
C GLN A 80 -3.14 8.14 17.49
N LYS A 81 -3.44 7.34 16.46
CA LYS A 81 -4.12 6.04 16.58
C LYS A 81 -3.14 4.88 16.74
N LEU A 82 -1.85 5.08 16.43
CA LEU A 82 -0.84 4.02 16.48
C LEU A 82 -0.81 3.22 17.78
N PRO A 83 -0.96 3.81 18.99
CA PRO A 83 -0.89 3.04 20.24
C PRO A 83 -2.00 1.98 20.38
N ALA A 84 -3.08 2.09 19.61
CA ALA A 84 -4.21 1.18 19.63
C ALA A 84 -4.15 0.08 18.55
N LEU A 85 -3.10 0.03 17.72
CA LEU A 85 -3.03 -0.88 16.58
C LEU A 85 -2.16 -2.11 16.90
N ASP A 86 -2.65 -3.29 16.53
CA ASP A 86 -1.83 -4.51 16.44
C ASP A 86 -1.23 -4.70 15.04
N TYR A 87 -2.01 -4.30 14.03
CA TYR A 87 -1.65 -4.36 12.62
C TYR A 87 -1.96 -3.00 11.96
N ALA A 88 -1.10 -2.58 11.05
CA ALA A 88 -1.32 -1.38 10.24
C ALA A 88 -1.11 -1.72 8.75
N VAL A 89 -2.13 -1.50 7.91
CA VAL A 89 -1.96 -1.62 6.45
C VAL A 89 -1.95 -0.21 5.86
N ILE A 90 -0.76 0.24 5.45
CA ILE A 90 -0.57 1.57 4.89
C ILE A 90 -0.48 1.51 3.36
N SER A 91 -1.02 2.52 2.70
CA SER A 91 -0.83 2.72 1.27
C SER A 91 -1.11 4.16 0.86
N THR A 92 -0.27 4.66 -0.04
CA THR A 92 -0.40 5.95 -0.71
C THR A 92 0.43 5.96 -2.00
N ALA A 93 -0.04 6.67 -3.03
CA ALA A 93 0.68 6.96 -4.27
C ALA A 93 -0.15 7.86 -5.21
N ASN A 94 -1.43 7.55 -5.43
CA ASN A 94 -2.27 8.22 -6.44
C ASN A 94 -2.34 9.75 -6.31
N TRP A 95 -2.36 10.29 -5.08
CA TRP A 95 -2.43 11.73 -4.84
C TRP A 95 -1.11 12.48 -5.17
N PHE A 96 0.03 11.77 -5.24
CA PHE A 96 1.30 12.35 -5.63
C PHE A 96 1.36 12.69 -7.13
N PHE A 97 0.43 12.20 -7.94
CA PHE A 97 0.28 12.58 -9.36
C PHE A 97 -0.45 13.91 -9.58
N ARG A 98 -0.84 14.60 -8.48
CA ARG A 98 -1.32 15.99 -8.53
C ARG A 98 -0.17 16.98 -8.45
N SER A 99 -0.45 18.24 -8.72
CA SER A 99 0.49 19.34 -8.44
C SER A 99 0.71 19.44 -6.93
N ASN A 100 1.92 19.12 -6.46
CA ASN A 100 2.26 19.22 -5.04
C ASN A 100 3.47 20.15 -4.87
N TYR A 101 3.33 21.13 -3.98
CA TYR A 101 4.38 22.06 -3.57
C TYR A 101 5.00 21.55 -2.27
N VAL A 102 6.28 21.23 -2.30
CA VAL A 102 6.94 20.39 -1.29
C VAL A 102 7.78 21.25 -0.36
N TYR A 103 7.64 21.00 0.94
CA TYR A 103 8.32 21.70 2.02
C TYR A 103 9.00 20.71 2.97
N GLU A 104 10.08 21.13 3.59
CA GLU A 104 10.76 20.41 4.68
C GLU A 104 11.38 21.41 5.66
N GLY A 105 11.13 21.26 6.96
CA GLY A 105 11.66 22.15 7.99
C GLY A 105 11.23 23.60 7.83
N GLY A 106 10.04 23.83 7.25
CA GLY A 106 9.54 25.17 6.90
C GLY A 106 10.14 25.80 5.64
N HIS A 107 11.07 25.12 4.95
CA HIS A 107 11.68 25.60 3.72
C HIS A 107 10.96 25.02 2.50
N PHE A 108 10.75 25.85 1.48
CA PHE A 108 10.21 25.41 0.20
C PHE A 108 11.31 24.74 -0.63
N LEU A 109 11.09 23.48 -1.01
CA LEU A 109 12.06 22.69 -1.78
C LEU A 109 11.82 22.76 -3.29
N GLY A 110 10.56 22.84 -3.70
CA GLY A 110 10.16 22.78 -5.10
C GLY A 110 8.75 22.23 -5.26
N CYS A 111 8.40 21.80 -6.46
CA CYS A 111 7.12 21.18 -6.75
C CYS A 111 7.28 19.91 -7.58
N ILE A 112 6.21 19.13 -7.64
CA ILE A 112 6.04 18.03 -8.60
C ILE A 112 4.75 18.27 -9.39
N TYR A 113 4.80 18.04 -10.70
CA TYR A 113 3.69 18.19 -11.65
C TYR A 113 3.00 19.57 -11.65
N CYS A 114 3.60 20.60 -11.03
CA CYS A 114 3.06 21.95 -11.05
C CYS A 114 3.37 22.66 -12.38
N PRO A 115 2.57 23.66 -12.78
CA PRO A 115 2.78 24.38 -14.04
C PRO A 115 3.85 25.48 -13.95
N ASP A 116 4.43 25.73 -12.77
CA ASP A 116 5.29 26.89 -12.54
C ASP A 116 6.72 26.67 -13.06
N PRO A 117 7.17 27.43 -14.08
CA PRO A 117 8.50 27.23 -14.67
C PRO A 117 9.64 27.81 -13.81
N ASN A 118 9.32 28.71 -12.89
CA ASN A 118 10.30 29.40 -12.04
C ASN A 118 10.55 28.68 -10.71
N VAL A 119 9.99 27.48 -10.55
CA VAL A 119 10.09 26.65 -9.34
C VAL A 119 10.95 25.44 -9.65
N THR A 120 11.72 24.96 -8.68
CA THR A 120 12.46 23.70 -8.80
C THR A 120 11.49 22.53 -8.97
N HIS A 121 11.63 21.75 -10.05
CA HIS A 121 10.84 20.53 -10.27
C HIS A 121 11.55 19.33 -9.64
N LEU A 122 10.91 18.73 -8.64
CA LEU A 122 11.41 17.57 -7.91
C LEU A 122 11.05 16.26 -8.62
N GLY A 123 11.89 15.25 -8.46
CA GLY A 123 11.61 13.89 -8.93
C GLY A 123 10.47 13.23 -8.14
N PRO A 124 9.57 12.46 -8.80
CA PRO A 124 8.49 11.74 -8.13
C PRO A 124 8.94 10.79 -7.04
N ASP A 125 10.06 10.12 -7.27
CA ASP A 125 10.74 9.25 -6.32
C ASP A 125 11.05 9.98 -5.02
N ILE A 126 11.68 11.16 -5.09
CA ILE A 126 12.09 11.93 -3.91
C ILE A 126 10.89 12.25 -3.01
N VAL A 127 9.79 12.69 -3.61
CA VAL A 127 8.61 13.15 -2.87
C VAL A 127 7.88 11.99 -2.18
N ILE A 128 7.62 10.89 -2.90
CA ILE A 128 6.98 9.71 -2.28
C ILE A 128 7.92 9.04 -1.28
N GLN A 129 9.21 8.97 -1.58
CA GLN A 129 10.21 8.38 -0.69
C GLN A 129 10.26 9.14 0.63
N GLY A 130 10.27 10.47 0.61
CA GLY A 130 10.22 11.29 1.84
C GLY A 130 8.98 11.03 2.68
N ALA A 131 7.81 10.94 2.04
CA ALA A 131 6.56 10.69 2.75
C ALA A 131 6.48 9.30 3.38
N ILE A 132 6.86 8.25 2.63
CA ILE A 132 6.88 6.86 3.14
C ILE A 132 7.94 6.72 4.24
N ARG A 133 9.13 7.32 4.05
CA ARG A 133 10.21 7.33 5.05
C ARG A 133 9.71 7.91 6.37
N LEU A 134 9.10 9.09 6.34
CA LEU A 134 8.63 9.73 7.55
C LEU A 134 7.53 8.89 8.23
N ALA A 135 6.56 8.39 7.47
CA ALA A 135 5.48 7.57 8.01
C ALA A 135 6.00 6.29 8.71
N LEU A 136 6.88 5.54 8.04
CA LEU A 136 7.47 4.32 8.59
C LEU A 136 8.39 4.62 9.77
N LYS A 137 9.15 5.72 9.72
CA LYS A 137 9.97 6.19 10.85
C LYS A 137 9.10 6.50 12.06
N SER A 138 7.96 7.18 11.89
CA SER A 138 7.05 7.49 13.00
C SER A 138 6.43 6.25 13.64
N ILE A 139 6.16 5.19 12.86
CA ILE A 139 5.76 3.89 13.41
C ILE A 139 6.91 3.26 14.19
N ASN A 140 8.13 3.31 13.65
CA ASN A 140 9.33 2.81 14.32
C ASN A 140 9.62 3.51 15.64
N ASP A 141 9.44 4.83 15.68
CA ASP A 141 9.75 5.69 16.83
C ASP A 141 8.57 5.83 17.81
N CYS A 142 7.45 5.10 17.58
CA CYS A 142 6.33 5.09 18.51
C CYS A 142 6.69 4.34 19.80
N ASN A 143 7.09 5.06 20.84
CA ASN A 143 7.54 4.49 22.11
C ASN A 143 6.40 3.92 22.98
N ASN A 144 5.18 4.44 22.84
CA ASN A 144 3.99 3.98 23.58
C ASN A 144 3.18 2.92 22.83
N CYS A 145 3.63 2.49 21.65
CA CYS A 145 2.98 1.43 20.89
C CYS A 145 3.44 0.05 21.37
N SER A 146 2.49 -0.88 21.53
CA SER A 146 2.75 -2.33 21.65
C SER A 146 3.38 -2.89 20.36
N ARG A 147 3.61 -4.20 20.23
CA ARG A 147 4.16 -4.79 18.99
C ARG A 147 3.22 -4.52 17.80
N ILE A 148 3.69 -3.77 16.79
CA ILE A 148 2.92 -3.49 15.56
C ILE A 148 3.51 -4.27 14.39
N VAL A 149 2.65 -4.93 13.61
CA VAL A 149 2.98 -5.45 12.28
C VAL A 149 2.44 -4.49 11.23
N THR A 150 3.34 -3.85 10.50
CA THR A 150 3.01 -2.89 9.43
C THR A 150 3.16 -3.53 8.06
N LEU A 151 2.13 -3.44 7.24
CA LEU A 151 2.11 -3.90 5.86
C LEU A 151 2.01 -2.69 4.94
N LEU A 152 2.99 -2.48 4.06
CA LEU A 152 2.91 -1.49 2.99
C LEU A 152 2.33 -2.17 1.75
N ARG A 153 1.18 -1.70 1.28
CA ARG A 153 0.64 -2.11 -0.02
C ARG A 153 1.19 -1.16 -1.09
N THR A 154 1.94 -1.71 -2.05
CA THR A 154 2.63 -0.90 -3.07
C THR A 154 1.67 -0.21 -4.04
N PHE A 155 2.18 0.70 -4.85
CA PHE A 155 1.38 1.47 -5.78
C PHE A 155 0.53 0.56 -6.68
N SER A 156 -0.75 0.90 -6.86
CA SER A 156 -1.64 0.28 -7.84
C SER A 156 -1.82 1.29 -8.98
N PRO A 157 -1.17 1.10 -10.14
CA PRO A 157 -1.19 2.08 -11.22
C PRO A 157 -2.58 2.27 -11.83
N PRO A 158 -2.96 3.51 -12.17
CA PRO A 158 -4.17 3.76 -12.94
C PRO A 158 -4.00 3.32 -14.41
N GLN A 159 -5.07 2.86 -15.04
CA GLN A 159 -5.05 2.30 -16.40
C GLN A 159 -5.79 3.19 -17.40
N PHE A 160 -5.45 4.48 -17.44
CA PHE A 160 -6.03 5.39 -18.44
C PHE A 160 -5.40 5.19 -19.82
N GLU A 161 -6.25 5.22 -20.85
CA GLU A 161 -5.90 5.27 -22.26
C GLU A 161 -6.47 6.53 -22.90
N ASN A 162 -5.78 7.05 -23.92
CA ASN A 162 -6.22 8.19 -24.74
C ASN A 162 -6.47 9.50 -23.95
N GLY A 163 -5.85 9.65 -22.79
CA GLY A 163 -5.95 10.84 -21.94
C GLY A 163 -5.65 10.52 -20.49
N THR A 164 -5.63 11.54 -19.64
CA THR A 164 -5.52 11.38 -18.17
C THR A 164 -6.90 11.45 -17.52
N TRP A 165 -6.95 11.25 -16.19
CA TRP A 165 -8.18 11.29 -15.39
C TRP A 165 -9.03 12.56 -15.58
N ASN A 166 -8.42 13.69 -15.93
CA ASN A 166 -9.09 14.99 -16.16
C ASN A 166 -9.05 15.46 -17.63
N MET A 167 -8.50 14.66 -18.55
CA MET A 167 -8.37 15.01 -19.97
C MET A 167 -9.06 13.98 -20.88
N GLY A 168 -10.15 13.38 -20.39
CA GLY A 168 -10.97 12.45 -21.20
C GLY A 168 -10.37 11.05 -21.35
N GLY A 169 -9.41 10.65 -20.51
CA GLY A 169 -8.88 9.29 -20.50
C GLY A 169 -9.97 8.25 -20.15
N THR A 170 -9.83 7.04 -20.69
CA THR A 170 -10.78 5.94 -20.51
C THR A 170 -10.08 4.60 -20.24
N CYS A 171 -10.81 3.61 -19.74
CA CYS A 171 -10.33 2.25 -19.51
C CYS A 171 -11.43 1.27 -19.96
N MET A 172 -11.53 1.07 -21.27
CA MET A 172 -12.62 0.28 -21.87
C MET A 172 -12.22 -1.18 -22.12
N ARG A 173 -11.04 -1.61 -21.66
CA ARG A 173 -10.60 -3.00 -21.84
C ARG A 173 -11.50 -3.95 -21.06
N THR A 174 -11.83 -5.06 -21.68
CA THR A 174 -12.73 -6.09 -21.12
C THR A 174 -12.02 -7.44 -20.93
N ARG A 175 -10.69 -7.47 -21.12
CA ARG A 175 -9.86 -8.65 -20.91
C ARG A 175 -8.55 -8.27 -20.22
N PRO A 176 -7.93 -9.21 -19.47
CA PRO A 176 -6.57 -9.06 -18.99
C PRO A 176 -5.58 -8.84 -20.14
N PHE A 177 -4.43 -8.25 -19.80
CA PHE A 177 -3.29 -8.23 -20.70
C PHE A 177 -2.60 -9.59 -20.76
N ALA A 178 -2.13 -9.94 -21.95
CA ALA A 178 -1.11 -10.95 -22.13
C ALA A 178 0.25 -10.42 -21.61
N PRO A 179 1.17 -11.30 -21.19
CA PRO A 179 2.46 -10.88 -20.64
C PRO A 179 3.24 -9.87 -21.51
N GLU A 180 3.12 -9.98 -22.83
CA GLU A 180 3.82 -9.15 -23.81
C GLU A 180 3.18 -7.76 -23.98
N GLU A 181 1.92 -7.59 -23.56
CA GLU A 181 1.20 -6.32 -23.59
C GLU A 181 1.50 -5.45 -22.35
N ILE A 182 2.13 -6.04 -21.33
CA ILE A 182 2.41 -5.35 -20.06
C ILE A 182 3.65 -4.48 -20.23
N ASN A 183 3.47 -3.18 -20.02
CA ASN A 183 4.58 -2.26 -19.89
C ASN A 183 5.01 -2.12 -18.42
N ASN A 184 5.95 -2.96 -17.98
CA ASN A 184 6.58 -2.85 -16.65
C ASN A 184 7.73 -1.84 -16.66
N SER A 185 7.49 -0.61 -17.09
CA SER A 185 8.50 0.44 -17.07
C SER A 185 7.91 1.82 -16.79
N GLY A 186 8.77 2.79 -16.50
CA GLY A 186 8.35 4.16 -16.25
C GLY A 186 7.98 4.43 -14.79
N LEU A 187 7.02 5.33 -14.58
CA LEU A 187 6.71 5.90 -13.26
C LEU A 187 6.21 4.85 -12.26
N ASP A 188 5.54 3.79 -12.71
CA ASP A 188 5.02 2.74 -11.82
C ASP A 188 6.14 2.06 -11.02
N LEU A 189 7.22 1.70 -11.70
CA LEU A 189 8.40 1.12 -11.05
C LEU A 189 9.17 2.14 -10.22
N VAL A 190 9.18 3.42 -10.61
CA VAL A 190 9.80 4.49 -9.81
C VAL A 190 9.13 4.58 -8.44
N TYR A 191 7.80 4.62 -8.40
CA TYR A 191 7.02 4.66 -7.16
C TYR A 191 7.18 3.39 -6.34
N ARG A 192 7.09 2.21 -6.98
CA ARG A 192 7.28 0.92 -6.31
C ARG A 192 8.67 0.80 -5.68
N ASN A 193 9.73 1.12 -6.43
CA ASN A 193 11.09 0.98 -5.94
C ASN A 193 11.36 1.93 -4.77
N ALA A 194 10.82 3.14 -4.79
CA ALA A 194 10.88 4.06 -3.66
C ALA A 194 10.17 3.48 -2.41
N GLN A 195 8.98 2.90 -2.58
CA GLN A 195 8.23 2.23 -1.51
C GLN A 195 8.99 1.02 -0.94
N LEU A 196 9.57 0.19 -1.80
CA LEU A 196 10.35 -0.99 -1.41
C LEU A 196 11.64 -0.61 -0.67
N ALA A 197 12.35 0.42 -1.14
CA ALA A 197 13.56 0.90 -0.49
C ALA A 197 13.27 1.38 0.95
N GLU A 198 12.20 2.15 1.16
CA GLU A 198 11.88 2.68 2.48
C GLU A 198 11.33 1.62 3.42
N ILE A 199 10.57 0.63 2.93
CA ILE A 199 10.14 -0.46 3.79
C ILE A 199 11.32 -1.36 4.21
N ASP A 200 12.28 -1.61 3.33
CA ASP A 200 13.49 -2.36 3.67
C ASP A 200 14.34 -1.62 4.72
N ASN A 201 14.44 -0.29 4.60
CA ASN A 201 15.09 0.54 5.61
C ASN A 201 14.36 0.48 6.96
N ALA A 202 13.03 0.61 6.95
CA ALA A 202 12.22 0.52 8.16
C ALA A 202 12.34 -0.84 8.84
N ARG A 203 12.40 -1.92 8.05
CA ARG A 203 12.59 -3.30 8.52
C ARG A 203 13.89 -3.46 9.30
N LYS A 204 15.00 -2.93 8.76
CA LYS A 204 16.32 -2.94 9.42
C LYS A 204 16.34 -2.17 10.75
N LEU A 205 15.65 -1.03 10.81
CA LEU A 205 15.62 -0.16 11.99
C LEU A 205 14.60 -0.59 13.06
N GLY A 206 13.61 -1.40 12.66
CA GLY A 206 12.45 -1.73 13.49
C GLY A 206 12.58 -3.01 14.31
N GLU A 207 13.45 -3.93 13.91
CA GLU A 207 13.54 -5.26 14.53
C GLU A 207 13.86 -5.19 16.03
N GLU A 208 14.84 -4.35 16.40
CA GLU A 208 15.23 -4.11 17.79
C GLU A 208 14.14 -3.43 18.63
N LYS A 209 13.22 -2.71 17.97
CA LYS A 209 12.11 -1.98 18.59
C LYS A 209 10.81 -2.80 18.65
N GLY A 210 10.85 -4.08 18.27
CA GLY A 210 9.65 -4.92 18.21
C GLY A 210 8.67 -4.50 17.10
N ARG A 211 9.17 -3.88 16.02
CA ARG A 211 8.38 -3.45 14.87
C ARG A 211 8.62 -4.41 13.72
N ALA A 212 7.55 -4.95 13.14
CA ALA A 212 7.64 -5.74 11.92
C ALA A 212 7.11 -4.95 10.74
N PHE A 213 7.82 -5.06 9.61
CA PHE A 213 7.40 -4.48 8.34
C PHE A 213 7.40 -5.54 7.26
N ASP A 214 6.33 -5.60 6.48
CA ASP A 214 6.19 -6.50 5.34
C ASP A 214 5.45 -5.80 4.19
N VAL A 215 5.49 -6.40 3.01
CA VAL A 215 4.97 -5.75 1.79
C VAL A 215 3.89 -6.59 1.13
N ILE A 216 2.79 -5.93 0.75
CA ILE A 216 1.80 -6.47 -0.18
C ILE A 216 2.14 -5.86 -1.54
N ASP A 217 3.02 -6.53 -2.27
CA ASP A 217 3.52 -6.00 -3.54
C ASP A 217 2.57 -6.33 -4.70
N VAL A 218 1.86 -5.30 -5.17
CA VAL A 218 0.81 -5.42 -6.18
C VAL A 218 1.14 -4.70 -7.48
N THR A 219 2.18 -3.85 -7.50
CA THR A 219 2.41 -2.90 -8.59
C THR A 219 2.61 -3.56 -9.95
N GLU A 220 3.25 -4.73 -10.02
CA GLU A 220 3.45 -5.43 -11.28
C GLU A 220 2.24 -6.31 -11.66
N ALA A 221 1.44 -6.73 -10.68
CA ALA A 221 0.28 -7.58 -10.91
C ALA A 221 -0.95 -6.78 -11.39
N MET A 222 -1.12 -5.54 -10.91
CA MET A 222 -2.30 -4.74 -11.22
C MET A 222 -2.39 -4.27 -12.69
N PRO A 223 -1.29 -3.87 -13.35
CA PRO A 223 -1.30 -3.56 -14.78
C PRO A 223 -1.78 -4.73 -15.64
N MET A 224 -1.67 -5.98 -15.18
CA MET A 224 -2.17 -7.14 -15.91
C MET A 224 -3.69 -7.16 -16.07
N ARG A 225 -4.41 -6.35 -15.26
CA ARG A 225 -5.86 -6.41 -15.10
C ARG A 225 -6.56 -5.09 -15.48
N PRO A 226 -6.33 -4.53 -16.67
CA PRO A 226 -7.02 -3.30 -17.08
C PRO A 226 -8.55 -3.50 -17.19
N ASP A 227 -9.01 -4.76 -17.25
CA ASP A 227 -10.41 -5.18 -17.23
C ASP A 227 -11.10 -5.02 -15.87
N GLY A 228 -10.35 -4.73 -14.81
CA GLY A 228 -10.87 -4.64 -13.45
C GLY A 228 -11.41 -3.28 -13.02
N HIS A 229 -11.35 -2.27 -13.89
CA HIS A 229 -11.76 -0.91 -13.58
C HIS A 229 -13.25 -0.68 -13.88
N PRO A 230 -13.95 0.14 -13.08
CA PRO A 230 -15.35 0.46 -13.32
C PRO A 230 -15.56 1.34 -14.57
N GLY A 231 -14.55 2.11 -14.98
CA GLY A 231 -14.65 3.00 -16.14
C GLY A 231 -15.82 3.98 -15.98
N LEU A 232 -16.72 4.01 -16.97
CA LEU A 232 -17.92 4.86 -16.94
C LEU A 232 -19.02 4.35 -16.00
N HIS A 233 -18.90 3.13 -15.47
CA HIS A 233 -19.90 2.53 -14.59
C HIS A 233 -19.73 2.93 -13.12
N TRP A 234 -18.79 3.83 -12.83
CA TRP A 234 -18.65 4.43 -11.51
C TRP A 234 -19.65 5.59 -11.35
N ASP A 235 -20.59 5.45 -10.40
CA ASP A 235 -21.53 6.54 -10.06
C ASP A 235 -20.82 7.64 -9.26
N ASN A 236 -20.01 8.44 -9.97
CA ASN A 236 -19.35 9.59 -9.36
C ASN A 236 -20.34 10.75 -9.21
N ARG A 237 -20.69 11.09 -7.97
CA ARG A 237 -21.51 12.26 -7.68
C ARG A 237 -20.85 13.58 -8.09
N TRP A 238 -19.52 13.63 -8.12
CA TRP A 238 -18.73 14.85 -8.37
C TRP A 238 -18.24 14.98 -9.81
N ASN A 239 -17.93 13.86 -10.48
CA ASN A 239 -17.36 13.84 -11.84
C ASN A 239 -18.24 13.05 -12.82
N LYS A 240 -19.50 13.47 -12.99
CA LYS A 240 -20.41 12.80 -13.93
C LYS A 240 -19.84 12.81 -15.34
N GLY A 241 -19.70 11.63 -15.95
CA GLY A 241 -19.24 11.47 -17.33
C GLY A 241 -17.73 11.24 -17.51
N LEU A 242 -16.92 11.28 -16.45
CA LEU A 242 -15.50 10.87 -16.50
C LEU A 242 -15.34 9.39 -16.14
N SER A 243 -14.44 8.69 -16.83
CA SER A 243 -14.11 7.31 -16.50
C SER A 243 -13.27 7.23 -15.22
N ASP A 244 -13.60 6.31 -14.33
CA ASP A 244 -12.75 5.96 -13.19
C ASP A 244 -11.88 4.75 -13.53
N CYS A 245 -10.59 5.02 -13.74
CA CYS A 245 -9.56 4.04 -14.08
C CYS A 245 -8.48 3.95 -12.98
N ILE A 246 -8.82 4.43 -11.77
CA ILE A 246 -7.94 4.40 -10.59
C ILE A 246 -8.47 3.37 -9.61
N HIS A 247 -9.78 3.37 -9.38
CA HIS A 247 -10.44 2.42 -8.49
C HIS A 247 -10.80 1.13 -9.22
N TRP A 248 -11.15 0.11 -8.43
CA TRP A 248 -11.41 -1.24 -8.92
C TRP A 248 -12.85 -1.68 -8.66
N CYS A 249 -13.39 -2.48 -9.58
CA CYS A 249 -14.64 -3.20 -9.39
C CYS A 249 -14.52 -4.21 -8.24
N LEU A 250 -15.65 -4.45 -7.55
CA LEU A 250 -15.79 -5.48 -6.52
C LEU A 250 -17.02 -6.36 -6.82
N PRO A 251 -16.89 -7.70 -6.82
CA PRO A 251 -15.63 -8.47 -6.78
C PRO A 251 -14.75 -8.18 -8.01
N GLY A 252 -13.45 -8.49 -7.94
CA GLY A 252 -12.50 -8.13 -9.00
C GLY A 252 -11.04 -8.45 -8.70
N PRO A 253 -10.09 -7.95 -9.50
CA PRO A 253 -8.65 -8.24 -9.35
C PRO A 253 -8.07 -7.96 -7.97
N VAL A 254 -8.68 -7.01 -7.26
CA VAL A 254 -8.27 -6.56 -5.95
C VAL A 254 -8.62 -7.56 -4.84
N ASP A 255 -9.46 -8.57 -5.11
CA ASP A 255 -9.68 -9.69 -4.20
C ASP A 255 -8.34 -10.40 -3.85
N THR A 256 -7.40 -10.46 -4.79
CA THR A 256 -6.06 -11.01 -4.57
C THR A 256 -5.26 -10.21 -3.53
N TRP A 257 -5.53 -8.93 -3.33
CA TRP A 257 -4.88 -8.15 -2.26
C TRP A 257 -5.24 -8.68 -0.88
N ASN A 258 -6.49 -9.11 -0.69
CA ASN A 258 -6.95 -9.72 0.56
C ASN A 258 -6.33 -11.11 0.77
N GLU A 259 -6.13 -11.88 -0.30
CA GLU A 259 -5.44 -13.17 -0.21
C GLU A 259 -3.98 -13.01 0.25
N PHE A 260 -3.25 -12.04 -0.33
CA PHE A 260 -1.90 -11.70 0.12
C PHE A 260 -1.89 -11.19 1.55
N LEU A 261 -2.82 -10.31 1.91
CA LEU A 261 -2.97 -9.81 3.27
C LEU A 261 -3.17 -10.97 4.25
N LEU A 262 -4.11 -11.87 3.98
CA LEU A 262 -4.42 -13.01 4.85
C LEU A 262 -3.21 -13.93 5.03
N GLU A 263 -2.47 -14.19 3.96
CA GLU A 263 -1.24 -14.99 4.02
C GLU A 263 -0.16 -14.33 4.88
N LEU A 264 0.07 -13.02 4.72
CA LEU A 264 1.02 -12.29 5.56
C LEU A 264 0.58 -12.28 7.03
N LEU A 265 -0.70 -12.05 7.31
CA LEU A 265 -1.25 -12.10 8.67
C LEU A 265 -1.02 -13.48 9.31
N ARG A 266 -1.24 -14.57 8.55
CA ARG A 266 -0.97 -15.94 9.01
C ARG A 266 0.51 -16.19 9.31
N ARG A 267 1.42 -15.66 8.48
CA ARG A 267 2.87 -15.78 8.73
C ARG A 267 3.29 -15.06 10.01
N HIS A 268 2.77 -13.86 10.22
CA HIS A 268 3.07 -13.04 11.40
C HIS A 268 2.38 -13.50 12.68
N SER A 269 1.29 -14.30 12.58
CA SER A 269 0.65 -14.95 13.71
C SER A 269 1.27 -16.30 14.07
N SER A 270 1.66 -17.10 13.07
CA SER A 270 2.21 -18.46 13.27
C SER A 270 3.68 -18.45 13.71
N PHE A 271 4.42 -17.38 13.43
CA PHE A 271 5.80 -17.19 13.87
C PHE A 271 5.92 -15.87 14.64
N PRO A 272 5.70 -15.88 15.97
CA PRO A 272 6.04 -14.73 16.80
C PRO A 272 7.51 -14.36 16.55
N LEU A 273 7.79 -13.08 16.29
CA LEU A 273 9.11 -12.57 15.89
C LEU A 273 10.26 -12.96 16.83
N SER A 274 9.97 -13.43 18.05
CA SER A 274 10.95 -14.05 18.95
C SER A 274 11.69 -15.26 18.33
N SER A 275 11.10 -15.92 17.33
CA SER A 275 11.66 -17.10 16.65
C SER A 275 12.60 -16.79 15.47
N ARG A 276 12.64 -15.54 14.96
CA ARG A 276 13.54 -15.18 13.84
C ARG A 276 15.02 -15.07 14.23
N ARG A 277 15.34 -15.04 15.53
CA ARG A 277 16.72 -15.10 16.03
C ARG A 277 17.45 -16.42 15.69
N HIS A 278 16.74 -17.47 15.29
CA HIS A 278 17.37 -18.74 14.88
C HIS A 278 17.27 -19.03 13.37
N ALA A 279 16.26 -18.50 12.68
CA ALA A 279 16.09 -18.76 11.24
C ALA A 279 17.17 -18.09 10.35
N SER A 280 17.80 -17.00 10.82
CA SER A 280 18.88 -16.31 10.08
C SER A 280 20.16 -17.14 9.96
N GLU A 281 20.48 -17.95 10.98
CA GLU A 281 21.65 -18.85 10.95
C GLU A 281 21.38 -20.13 10.17
N ASP A 282 20.15 -20.68 10.26
CA ASP A 282 19.79 -21.89 9.53
C ASP A 282 19.68 -21.68 8.02
N VAL A 283 19.17 -20.52 7.57
CA VAL A 283 19.10 -20.18 6.13
C VAL A 283 20.50 -19.95 5.56
N LYS A 284 21.41 -19.29 6.28
CA LYS A 284 22.82 -19.13 5.85
C LYS A 284 23.55 -20.47 5.76
N ASN A 285 23.27 -21.41 6.67
CA ASN A 285 23.85 -22.75 6.64
C ASN A 285 23.27 -23.62 5.52
N GLN A 286 22.03 -23.40 5.10
CA GLN A 286 21.42 -24.11 3.97
C GLN A 286 22.00 -23.70 2.61
N TYR A 287 22.31 -22.41 2.41
CA TYR A 287 22.96 -21.95 1.18
C TYR A 287 24.45 -22.34 1.10
N SER A 288 25.18 -22.30 2.22
CA SER A 288 26.59 -22.74 2.28
C SER A 288 26.77 -24.26 2.06
N ASN A 289 25.80 -25.07 2.51
CA ASN A 289 25.83 -26.52 2.27
C ASN A 289 25.40 -26.89 0.85
N ASN A 290 24.49 -26.15 0.21
CA ASN A 290 24.10 -26.42 -1.18
C ASN A 290 25.22 -26.12 -2.19
N GLU A 291 26.08 -25.13 -1.94
CA GLU A 291 27.26 -24.89 -2.80
C GLU A 291 28.33 -25.97 -2.66
N ARG A 292 28.45 -26.64 -1.51
CA ARG A 292 29.36 -27.80 -1.36
C ARG A 292 28.82 -29.08 -1.99
N VAL A 293 27.50 -29.27 -1.98
CA VAL A 293 26.87 -30.50 -2.51
C VAL A 293 26.72 -30.46 -4.04
N LEU A 294 26.65 -29.28 -4.66
CA LEU A 294 26.56 -29.13 -6.12
C LEU A 294 27.87 -29.43 -6.89
N ASN A 295 29.01 -29.61 -6.20
CA ASN A 295 30.27 -30.03 -6.83
C ASN A 295 30.56 -31.53 -6.76
N SER A 296 29.66 -32.32 -6.17
CA SER A 296 29.75 -33.77 -6.17
C SER A 296 28.36 -34.38 -6.30
N ASN A 297 27.89 -34.59 -7.54
CA ASN A 297 27.22 -35.85 -7.93
C ASN A 297 26.72 -35.75 -9.36
N LYS A 298 27.39 -36.52 -10.22
CA LYS A 298 26.90 -36.94 -11.54
C LYS A 298 25.87 -38.06 -11.34
N VAL A 299 24.73 -37.91 -12.03
CA VAL A 299 23.96 -38.99 -12.69
C VAL A 299 23.23 -40.00 -11.78
N THR A 300 21.88 -39.93 -11.70
CA THR A 300 20.89 -40.89 -12.29
C THR A 300 19.45 -40.62 -11.83
N ASN A 301 18.52 -40.87 -12.76
CA ASN A 301 17.06 -40.92 -12.74
C ASN A 301 16.32 -41.39 -11.46
N GLY A 302 15.08 -40.89 -11.28
CA GLY A 302 13.95 -41.72 -10.82
C GLY A 302 12.97 -41.12 -9.81
N PHE A 303 11.77 -40.77 -10.30
CA PHE A 303 10.43 -40.97 -9.71
C PHE A 303 10.01 -40.54 -8.27
N ASN A 304 8.88 -39.82 -8.24
CA ASN A 304 7.74 -39.79 -7.29
C ASN A 304 7.93 -39.49 -5.79
N GLY A 305 7.11 -38.56 -5.28
CA GLY A 305 6.80 -38.46 -3.85
C GLY A 305 5.80 -37.35 -3.46
N LEU A 306 4.53 -37.74 -3.26
CA LEU A 306 3.48 -37.00 -2.54
C LEU A 306 3.85 -36.79 -1.05
N LEU A 307 3.45 -35.65 -0.46
CA LEU A 307 3.17 -35.46 0.99
C LEU A 307 2.11 -34.35 1.10
N ARG A 308 0.84 -34.58 1.48
CA ARG A 308 0.20 -35.10 2.71
C ARG A 308 0.41 -34.19 3.93
N LEU A 309 -0.60 -33.33 4.14
CA LEU A 309 -0.85 -32.53 5.34
C LEU A 309 -1.26 -33.43 6.51
N SER A 310 -0.72 -33.18 7.70
CA SER A 310 -1.30 -33.62 8.97
C SER A 310 -1.40 -32.45 9.95
N ARG A 311 -2.61 -32.24 10.47
CA ARG A 311 -2.91 -31.39 11.63
C ARG A 311 -2.52 -32.11 12.92
N SER A 312 -2.07 -31.33 13.90
CA SER A 312 -2.37 -31.48 15.32
C SER A 312 -2.47 -30.08 15.92
#